data_AF-K8EHS4-F1
#
_entry.id   AF-K8EHS4-F1
#
_cell.length_a   1.000
_cell.length_b   1.000
_cell.length_c   1.000
_cell.angle_alpha   90.00
_cell.angle_beta   90.00
_cell.angle_gamma   90.00
#
_symmetry.space_group_name_H-M   'P 1'
#
loop_
_entity.id
_entity.type
_entity.pdbx_description
1 polymer ?
#
loop_
_entity_poly.entity_id
_entity_poly.type
_entity_poly.pdbx_seq_one_letter_code
_entity_poly.pdbx_strand_id
1 'polypeptide(L)'
;MSSIEKKGNQNAGLMGPTPCSRHCSECCCFKRILMVGGITKFKAHYKQIVEQHGCRFEYLDGYMKGGERALINKIKRCDVVFCPIDCNSHNACLSVKKLCKKEGKPYKILSSSSISGIIQAVNQLG
;
A
#
# COMPACT_ATOMS: atom_id res chain seq x y z
N MET A 1 32.34 38.23 14.12
CA MET A 1 30.96 38.20 13.59
C MET A 1 30.98 37.30 12.37
N SER A 2 30.85 35.99 12.56
CA SER A 2 29.59 35.25 12.68
C SER A 2 28.91 35.05 11.32
N SER A 3 28.89 33.79 10.89
CA SER A 3 27.80 33.05 10.20
C SER A 3 28.44 32.05 9.22
N ILE A 4 28.61 30.76 9.56
CA ILE A 4 27.59 29.70 9.77
C ILE A 4 26.95 29.25 8.45
N GLU A 5 27.31 28.01 8.07
CA GLU A 5 26.50 26.93 7.46
C GLU A 5 25.76 27.23 6.13
N LYS A 6 25.66 26.33 5.14
CA LYS A 6 25.37 24.89 5.24
C LYS A 6 25.55 24.24 3.85
N LYS A 7 26.07 23.01 3.85
CA LYS A 7 26.05 22.07 2.71
C LYS A 7 24.62 21.70 2.32
N GLY A 8 24.39 21.53 1.02
CA GLY A 8 23.46 20.54 0.46
C GLY A 8 22.16 21.09 -0.08
N ASN A 9 21.91 20.88 -1.38
CA ASN A 9 20.76 20.07 -1.74
C ASN A 9 20.99 19.38 -3.09
N GLN A 10 21.16 18.06 -3.01
CA GLN A 10 21.22 17.16 -4.13
C GLN A 10 19.77 16.87 -4.53
N ASN A 11 19.16 17.71 -5.36
CA ASN A 11 17.89 17.37 -5.99
C ASN A 11 18.17 16.39 -7.14
N ALA A 12 18.52 15.15 -6.79
CA ALA A 12 18.40 14.03 -7.69
C ALA A 12 16.90 13.82 -7.94
N GLY A 13 16.46 14.08 -9.17
CA GLY A 13 15.09 13.85 -9.60
C GLY A 13 14.66 12.43 -9.26
N LEU A 14 13.46 12.30 -8.68
CA LEU A 14 12.82 11.03 -8.37
C LEU A 14 12.54 10.29 -9.69
N MET A 15 13.52 9.52 -10.15
CA MET A 15 13.33 8.55 -11.22
C MET A 15 12.53 7.39 -10.61
N GLY A 16 11.21 7.40 -10.86
CA GLY A 16 10.41 6.20 -10.62
C GLY A 16 10.99 5.01 -11.39
N PRO A 17 10.81 3.78 -10.90
CA PRO A 17 11.42 2.60 -11.52
C PRO A 17 10.99 2.48 -13.00
N THR A 18 11.98 2.41 -13.89
CA THR A 18 11.79 2.14 -15.31
C THR A 18 11.12 0.77 -15.51
N PRO A 19 10.05 0.66 -16.31
CA PRO A 19 9.47 -0.63 -16.66
C PRO A 19 10.47 -1.49 -17.46
N CYS A 20 10.45 -2.80 -17.23
CA CYS A 20 11.38 -3.78 -17.80
C CYS A 20 11.37 -3.82 -19.35
N SER A 21 12.54 -4.00 -19.98
CA SER A 21 12.76 -3.91 -21.44
C SER A 21 13.32 -5.17 -22.12
N ARG A 22 13.32 -6.36 -21.49
CA ARG A 22 13.74 -7.61 -22.16
C ARG A 22 12.79 -8.78 -21.84
N HIS A 23 12.42 -9.52 -22.90
CA HIS A 23 11.55 -10.71 -22.94
C HIS A 23 11.51 -11.52 -21.62
N CYS A 24 10.37 -11.50 -20.92
CA CYS A 24 10.11 -12.30 -19.73
C CYS A 24 8.70 -12.90 -19.85
N SER A 25 8.58 -14.22 -19.81
CA SER A 25 7.43 -14.97 -20.31
C SER A 25 6.17 -14.98 -19.42
N GLU A 26 5.81 -13.86 -18.75
CA GLU A 26 4.43 -13.47 -18.39
C GLU A 26 4.40 -12.24 -17.44
N CYS A 27 4.53 -11.03 -18.00
CA CYS A 27 4.80 -9.81 -17.25
C CYS A 27 3.55 -9.13 -16.67
N CYS A 28 3.53 -8.90 -15.35
CA CYS A 28 2.77 -7.80 -14.73
C CYS A 28 3.64 -7.18 -13.62
N CYS A 29 4.63 -6.39 -14.01
CA CYS A 29 5.82 -6.07 -13.21
C CYS A 29 5.63 -5.15 -11.99
N PHE A 30 4.40 -4.96 -11.50
CA PHE A 30 4.14 -4.29 -10.23
C PHE A 30 3.01 -5.00 -9.48
N LYS A 31 3.24 -5.44 -8.23
CA LYS A 31 2.16 -5.92 -7.35
C LYS A 31 1.27 -4.74 -6.95
N ARG A 32 -0.05 -4.91 -7.06
CA ARG A 32 -1.05 -3.93 -6.61
C ARG A 32 -1.42 -4.22 -5.17
N ILE A 33 -1.10 -3.27 -4.29
CA ILE A 33 -1.44 -3.28 -2.87
C ILE A 33 -2.67 -2.42 -2.65
N LEU A 34 -3.72 -3.01 -2.08
CA LEU A 34 -4.88 -2.28 -1.57
C LEU A 34 -4.76 -2.11 -0.06
N MET A 35 -4.71 -0.87 0.40
CA MET A 35 -4.78 -0.54 1.83
C MET A 35 -6.23 -0.24 2.22
N VAL A 36 -6.78 -1.00 3.16
CA VAL A 36 -8.13 -0.82 3.70
C VAL A 36 -8.05 -0.27 5.13
N GLY A 37 -8.46 0.98 5.29
CA GLY A 37 -8.22 1.79 6.48
C GLY A 37 -6.82 2.41 6.49
N GLY A 38 -6.40 2.90 7.65
CA GLY A 38 -5.15 3.62 7.84
C GLY A 38 -5.40 5.12 8.03
N ILE A 39 -4.36 5.85 8.42
CA ILE A 39 -4.50 7.27 8.73
C ILE A 39 -4.43 8.08 7.44
N THR A 40 -5.54 8.72 7.04
CA THR A 40 -5.66 9.44 5.75
C THR A 40 -4.55 10.47 5.54
N LYS A 41 -4.10 11.15 6.61
CA LYS A 41 -2.98 12.12 6.56
C LYS A 41 -1.66 11.51 6.09
N PHE A 42 -1.49 10.19 6.23
CA PHE A 42 -0.29 9.46 5.81
C PHE A 42 -0.45 8.75 4.46
N LYS A 43 -1.60 8.87 3.79
CA LYS A 43 -1.87 8.25 2.48
C LYS A 43 -0.76 8.50 1.45
N ALA A 44 -0.27 9.74 1.35
CA ALA A 44 0.80 10.09 0.41
C ALA A 44 2.12 9.36 0.74
N HIS A 45 2.43 9.23 2.04
CA HIS A 45 3.62 8.51 2.49
C HIS A 45 3.50 7.01 2.26
N TYR A 46 2.34 6.40 2.55
CA TYR A 46 2.08 4.99 2.23
C TYR A 46 2.27 4.72 0.73
N LYS A 47 1.70 5.59 -0.12
CA LYS A 47 1.85 5.51 -1.57
C LYS A 47 3.32 5.56 -1.98
N GLN A 48 4.07 6.53 -1.48
CA GLN A 48 5.49 6.68 -1.80
C GLN A 48 6.27 5.42 -1.44
N ILE A 49 6.07 4.89 -0.22
CA ILE A 49 6.76 3.68 0.25
C ILE A 49 6.46 2.50 -0.68
N VAL A 50 5.18 2.27 -0.98
CA VAL A 50 4.76 1.16 -1.85
C VAL A 50 5.30 1.32 -3.27
N GLU A 51 5.22 2.52 -3.86
CA GLU A 51 5.68 2.77 -5.22
C GLU A 51 7.20 2.74 -5.37
N GLN A 52 7.95 3.11 -4.32
CA GLN A 52 9.41 2.93 -4.26
C GLN A 52 9.83 1.46 -4.29
N HIS A 53 8.96 0.54 -3.87
CA HIS A 53 9.19 -0.91 -3.94
C HIS A 53 8.72 -1.53 -5.26
N GLY A 54 8.43 -0.74 -6.30
CA GLY A 54 7.91 -1.27 -7.56
C GLY A 54 6.54 -1.91 -7.38
N CYS A 55 5.68 -1.33 -6.55
CA CYS A 55 4.29 -1.76 -6.38
C CYS A 55 3.34 -0.62 -6.74
N ARG A 56 2.08 -0.94 -7.04
CA ARG A 56 1.02 0.06 -7.21
C ARG A 56 0.20 0.14 -5.93
N PHE A 57 -0.21 1.35 -5.57
CA PHE A 57 -0.95 1.58 -4.33
C PHE A 57 -2.38 2.05 -4.58
N GLU A 58 -3.35 1.36 -4.00
CA GLU A 58 -4.71 1.81 -3.84
C GLU A 58 -5.05 1.97 -2.36
N TYR A 59 -5.85 2.97 -2.03
CA TYR A 59 -6.23 3.28 -0.66
C TYR A 59 -7.73 3.45 -0.52
N LEU A 60 -8.25 2.89 0.56
CA LEU A 60 -9.64 2.98 0.96
C LEU A 60 -9.69 3.40 2.44
N ASP A 61 -10.31 4.54 2.73
CA ASP A 61 -10.33 5.15 4.09
C ASP A 61 -11.26 4.44 5.10
N GLY A 62 -11.98 3.41 4.67
CA GLY A 62 -12.94 2.69 5.51
C GLY A 62 -14.39 3.19 5.37
N TYR A 63 -14.62 4.32 4.69
CA TYR A 63 -15.96 4.81 4.36
C TYR A 63 -16.33 4.43 2.92
N MET A 64 -16.98 3.27 2.75
CA MET A 64 -17.44 2.85 1.42
C MET A 64 -18.89 3.21 1.15
N LYS A 65 -19.07 4.23 0.30
CA LYS A 65 -20.32 4.40 -0.45
C LYS A 65 -20.47 3.21 -1.42
N GLY A 66 -21.40 2.29 -1.12
CA GLY A 66 -21.64 1.08 -1.91
C GLY A 66 -21.37 -0.26 -1.20
N GLY A 67 -20.95 -0.24 0.06
CA GLY A 67 -20.89 -1.43 0.93
C GLY A 67 -19.94 -2.54 0.45
N GLU A 68 -20.28 -3.79 0.77
CA GLU A 68 -19.42 -4.97 0.54
C GLU A 68 -19.09 -5.19 -0.95
N ARG A 69 -20.00 -4.87 -1.86
CA ARG A 69 -19.82 -5.05 -3.31
C ARG A 69 -18.71 -4.16 -3.87
N ALA A 70 -18.60 -2.93 -3.38
CA ALA A 70 -17.51 -2.03 -3.78
C ALA A 70 -16.14 -2.57 -3.31
N LEU A 71 -16.07 -3.12 -2.09
CA LEU A 71 -14.87 -3.74 -1.56
C LEU A 71 -14.42 -4.94 -2.41
N ILE A 72 -15.35 -5.84 -2.74
CA ILE A 72 -15.06 -7.02 -3.57
C ILE A 72 -14.44 -6.62 -4.91
N ASN A 73 -14.99 -5.61 -5.58
CA ASN A 73 -14.48 -5.16 -6.88
C ASN A 73 -13.04 -4.65 -6.78
N LYS A 74 -12.65 -4.02 -5.66
CA LYS A 74 -11.27 -3.59 -5.40
C LYS A 74 -10.37 -4.78 -5.08
N ILE A 75 -10.82 -5.68 -4.20
CA ILE A 75 -10.09 -6.90 -3.83
C ILE A 75 -9.77 -7.76 -5.07
N LYS A 76 -10.71 -7.90 -6.00
CA LYS A 76 -10.49 -8.66 -7.26
C LYS A 76 -9.32 -8.11 -8.10
N ARG A 77 -9.09 -6.80 -8.07
CA ARG A 77 -8.12 -6.09 -8.91
C ARG A 77 -6.73 -5.95 -8.29
N CYS A 78 -6.60 -6.17 -6.97
CA CYS A 78 -5.33 -6.13 -6.28
C CYS A 78 -4.66 -7.51 -6.22
N ASP A 79 -3.36 -7.48 -5.94
CA ASP A 79 -2.57 -8.68 -5.70
C ASP A 79 -2.48 -8.99 -4.21
N VAL A 80 -2.52 -7.98 -3.33
CA VAL A 80 -2.53 -8.14 -1.87
C VAL A 80 -3.32 -7.02 -1.18
N VAL A 81 -3.97 -7.36 -0.08
CA VAL A 81 -4.69 -6.41 0.78
C VAL A 81 -3.97 -6.20 2.11
N PHE A 82 -3.77 -4.95 2.52
CA PHE A 82 -3.31 -4.58 3.85
C PHE A 82 -4.47 -4.01 4.67
N CYS A 83 -4.62 -4.50 5.90
CA CYS A 83 -5.68 -4.08 6.81
C CYS A 83 -5.13 -3.91 8.24
N PRO A 84 -4.81 -2.68 8.67
CA PRO A 84 -4.37 -2.41 10.04
C PRO A 84 -5.52 -2.55 11.05
N ILE A 85 -5.26 -3.08 12.25
CA ILE A 85 -6.28 -3.30 13.30
C ILE A 85 -6.46 -2.10 14.25
N ASP A 86 -5.45 -1.23 14.37
CA ASP A 86 -5.44 -0.10 15.30
C ASP A 86 -6.39 1.04 14.90
N CYS A 87 -6.77 1.11 13.63
CA CYS A 87 -7.67 2.15 13.11
C CYS A 87 -8.92 1.61 12.41
N ASN A 88 -9.09 0.29 12.30
CA ASN A 88 -10.27 -0.33 11.72
C ASN A 88 -11.16 -0.93 12.80
N SER A 89 -12.47 -0.93 12.58
CA SER A 89 -13.38 -1.67 13.45
C SER A 89 -13.18 -3.18 13.29
N HIS A 90 -13.52 -3.94 14.33
CA HIS A 90 -13.46 -5.40 14.31
C HIS A 90 -14.25 -5.98 13.11
N ASN A 91 -15.43 -5.43 12.83
CA ASN A 91 -16.27 -5.86 11.71
C ASN A 91 -15.59 -5.58 10.36
N ALA A 92 -14.89 -4.46 10.19
CA ALA A 92 -14.17 -4.16 8.95
C ALA A 92 -13.05 -5.18 8.70
N CYS A 93 -12.26 -5.53 9.71
CA CYS A 93 -11.22 -6.56 9.60
C CYS A 93 -11.81 -7.94 9.28
N LEU A 94 -12.93 -8.31 9.91
CA LEU A 94 -13.64 -9.55 9.61
C LEU A 94 -14.16 -9.59 8.17
N SER A 95 -14.73 -8.49 7.67
CA SER A 95 -15.19 -8.37 6.28
C SER A 95 -14.03 -8.52 5.29
N VAL A 96 -12.91 -7.82 5.50
CA VAL A 96 -11.71 -7.97 4.65
C VAL A 96 -11.24 -9.42 4.64
N LYS A 97 -11.12 -10.06 5.81
CA LYS A 97 -10.71 -11.46 5.94
C LYS A 97 -11.65 -12.41 5.19
N LYS A 98 -12.97 -12.25 5.38
CA LYS A 98 -13.99 -13.07 4.71
C LYS A 98 -13.92 -12.93 3.20
N LEU A 99 -13.83 -11.70 2.69
CA LEU A 99 -13.83 -11.43 1.25
C LEU A 99 -12.53 -11.86 0.58
N CYS A 100 -11.38 -11.57 1.17
CA CYS A 100 -10.09 -12.01 0.62
C CYS A 100 -10.02 -13.53 0.55
N LYS A 101 -10.49 -14.25 1.59
CA LYS A 101 -10.61 -15.71 1.57
C LYS A 101 -11.53 -16.21 0.45
N LYS A 102 -12.71 -15.60 0.30
CA LYS A 102 -13.69 -15.96 -0.73
C LYS A 102 -13.12 -15.78 -2.15
N GLU A 103 -12.37 -14.72 -2.38
CA GLU A 103 -11.82 -14.37 -3.69
C GLU A 103 -10.41 -14.95 -3.94
N GLY A 104 -9.87 -15.76 -3.01
CA GLY A 104 -8.53 -16.33 -3.13
C GLY A 104 -7.41 -15.30 -3.13
N LYS A 105 -7.62 -14.13 -2.51
CA LYS A 105 -6.65 -13.02 -2.46
C LYS A 105 -5.84 -13.05 -1.17
N PRO A 106 -4.51 -12.93 -1.24
CA PRO A 106 -3.70 -12.83 -0.04
C PRO A 106 -3.97 -11.49 0.67
N TYR A 107 -3.93 -11.52 1.99
CA TYR A 107 -4.11 -10.34 2.82
C TYR A 107 -3.19 -10.37 4.03
N LYS A 108 -2.80 -9.20 4.52
CA LYS A 108 -2.05 -9.02 5.76
C LYS A 108 -2.84 -8.15 6.71
N ILE A 109 -3.09 -8.69 7.90
CA ILE A 109 -3.59 -7.93 9.04
C ILE A 109 -2.38 -7.28 9.70
N LEU A 110 -2.37 -5.96 9.77
CA LEU A 110 -1.25 -5.20 10.34
C LEU A 110 -1.59 -4.85 11.79
N SER A 111 -0.61 -4.94 12.68
CA SER A 111 -0.77 -4.50 14.07
C SER A 111 -0.87 -2.98 14.21
N SER A 112 -0.38 -2.23 13.22
CA SER A 112 -0.41 -0.77 13.22
C SER A 112 -0.54 -0.17 11.82
N SER A 113 -1.22 0.96 11.74
CA SER A 113 -1.34 1.86 10.59
C SER A 113 -0.16 2.82 10.43
N SER A 114 0.86 2.73 11.29
CA SER A 114 2.06 3.57 11.22
C SER A 114 2.87 3.36 9.93
N ILE A 115 3.68 4.37 9.58
CA ILE A 115 4.64 4.28 8.46
C ILE A 115 5.57 3.08 8.59
N SER A 116 6.14 2.87 9.78
CA SER A 116 7.04 1.74 10.05
C SER A 116 6.34 0.38 9.91
N GLY A 117 5.05 0.29 10.28
CA GLY A 117 4.26 -0.93 10.07
C GLY A 117 4.10 -1.26 8.60
N ILE A 118 3.88 -0.25 7.75
CA ILE A 118 3.76 -0.41 6.30
C ILE A 118 5.10 -0.78 5.67
N ILE A 119 6.20 -0.12 6.05
CA ILE A 119 7.54 -0.46 5.55
C ILE A 119 7.84 -1.94 5.81
N GLN A 120 7.61 -2.42 7.04
CA GLN A 120 7.81 -3.83 7.37
C GLN A 120 6.92 -4.76 6.53
N ALA A 121 5.64 -4.41 6.34
CA ALA A 121 4.72 -5.22 5.57
C ALA A 121 5.14 -5.32 4.09
N VAL A 122 5.61 -4.22 3.49
CA VAL A 122 6.08 -4.15 2.11
C VAL A 122 7.42 -4.88 1.93
N ASN A 123 8.36 -4.76 2.87
CA ASN A 123 9.63 -5.49 2.83
C ASN A 123 9.45 -7.02 2.81
N GLN A 124 8.33 -7.50 3.35
CA GLN A 124 7.95 -8.92 3.34
C GLN A 124 7.11 -9.33 2.10
N LEU A 125 6.98 -8.46 1.08
CA LEU A 125 6.35 -8.81 -0.20
C LEU A 125 7.37 -9.26 -1.26
N GLY A 126 8.66 -9.10 -0.97
CA GLY A 126 9.78 -9.65 -1.73
C GLY A 126 10.02 -11.11 -1.38
#